data_AF-A0A529Y4Y4-F1
#
_entry.id   AF-A0A529Y4Y4-F1
#
_cell.length_a   1.000
_cell.length_b   1.000
_cell.length_c   1.000
_cell.angle_alpha   90.00
_cell.angle_beta   90.00
_cell.angle_gamma   90.00
#
_symmetry.space_group_name_H-M   'P 1'
#
loop_
_entity.id
_entity.type
_entity.pdbx_description
1 polymer ?
#
loop_
_entity_poly.entity_id
_entity_poly.type
_entity_poly.pdbx_seq_one_letter_code
_entity_poly.pdbx_strand_id
1 'polypeptide(L)'
;PVWYDHLPYIDFPKNWPVFAPKDKIGDWLEMYTKVMELNYWNSTTAKSAKYDEKTKEWTVVVERDGKEIVLKPKQLVLATGMSGKANWPKYKGQDIFKGEQQHSSTHPGPDKYRGKKVVVIGSNNSAHDICAALWEGGADVTMVQRSSTHIVKSDTLMDIGLGALYSEQAVENGMTTRKADMIFASLPYRILHEFQIPLYQQMKERDAKFYEDLEKAGFMLDWGDDGSGLFMKYLRRGSGYYIDVGACDLVIDGSIKLKSGPGAAVQELTETGVKFVDGTELPADLVIYATGYGSMNGWAADLISQEVADKVGKVWGLGSNTTKDPGPWEGEQRNMWKPTQQEALWFHGGNLHQSRHYSQYLALQL
;
A
#
# COMPACT_ATOMS: atom_id res chain seq x y z
N PRO A 1 -0.77 -4.52 13.66
CA PRO A 1 -1.20 -4.54 15.08
C PRO A 1 -0.32 -3.61 15.92
N VAL A 2 -0.83 -3.08 17.02
CA VAL A 2 -0.17 -2.03 17.83
C VAL A 2 1.31 -2.31 18.14
N TRP A 3 1.68 -3.57 18.46
CA TRP A 3 3.06 -3.99 18.75
C TRP A 3 3.99 -3.93 17.54
N TYR A 4 3.46 -4.14 16.34
CA TYR A 4 4.21 -4.05 15.08
C TYR A 4 4.39 -2.59 14.64
N ASP A 5 3.46 -1.72 15.01
CA ASP A 5 3.24 -0.42 14.36
C ASP A 5 3.82 0.78 15.14
N HIS A 6 4.51 0.57 16.27
CA HIS A 6 5.14 1.66 17.04
C HIS A 6 6.06 2.59 16.20
N LEU A 7 6.21 3.85 16.62
CA LEU A 7 7.18 4.77 16.01
C LEU A 7 8.55 4.66 16.69
N PRO A 8 9.64 5.16 16.06
CA PRO A 8 10.90 5.37 16.76
C PRO A 8 10.73 6.15 18.06
N TYR A 9 11.45 5.75 19.11
CA TYR A 9 11.58 6.46 20.40
C TYR A 9 10.33 6.56 21.29
N ILE A 10 9.12 6.60 20.72
CA ILE A 10 7.87 6.70 21.48
C ILE A 10 6.93 5.57 21.04
N ASP A 11 6.71 4.62 21.96
CA ASP A 11 5.75 3.54 21.77
C ASP A 11 4.31 4.08 21.85
N PHE A 12 3.41 3.40 21.14
CA PHE A 12 1.97 3.66 21.25
C PHE A 12 1.48 3.37 22.67
N PRO A 13 0.45 4.10 23.16
CA PRO A 13 -0.11 3.88 24.49
C PRO A 13 -0.67 2.48 24.66
N LYS A 14 -0.44 1.88 25.83
CA LYS A 14 -0.85 0.50 26.15
C LYS A 14 -2.36 0.24 26.10
N ASN A 15 -3.17 1.28 26.21
CA ASN A 15 -4.64 1.19 26.17
C ASN A 15 -5.21 1.35 24.75
N TRP A 16 -4.36 1.38 23.72
CA TRP A 16 -4.83 1.40 22.35
C TRP A 16 -5.41 0.05 21.93
N PRO A 17 -6.40 0.04 21.02
CA PRO A 17 -6.86 -1.20 20.41
C PRO A 17 -5.73 -1.85 19.61
N VAL A 18 -5.80 -3.17 19.42
CA VAL A 18 -4.83 -3.92 18.61
C VAL A 18 -4.71 -3.34 17.19
N PHE A 19 -5.82 -2.89 16.61
CA PHE A 19 -5.87 -2.18 15.33
C PHE A 19 -6.38 -0.75 15.55
N ALA A 20 -5.52 0.23 15.33
CA ALA A 20 -5.83 1.64 15.56
C ALA A 20 -6.56 2.26 14.34
N PRO A 21 -7.67 2.99 14.55
CA PRO A 21 -8.33 3.74 13.49
C PRO A 21 -7.43 4.82 12.88
N LYS A 22 -7.69 5.21 11.62
CA LYS A 22 -6.89 6.21 10.88
C LYS A 22 -6.72 7.54 11.63
N ASP A 23 -7.79 8.04 12.25
CA ASP A 23 -7.79 9.36 12.89
C ASP A 23 -6.91 9.35 14.15
N LYS A 24 -6.91 8.22 14.87
CA LYS A 24 -6.05 8.00 16.04
C LYS A 24 -4.56 7.97 15.67
N ILE A 25 -4.23 7.42 14.51
CA ILE A 25 -2.86 7.47 13.96
C ILE A 25 -2.51 8.90 13.50
N GLY A 26 -3.47 9.63 12.91
CA GLY A 26 -3.31 11.05 12.55
C GLY A 26 -2.94 11.91 13.76
N ASP A 27 -3.76 11.86 14.81
CA ASP A 27 -3.52 12.58 16.07
C ASP A 27 -2.15 12.24 16.68
N TRP A 28 -1.74 10.98 16.58
CA TRP A 28 -0.45 10.53 17.08
C TRP A 28 0.73 11.10 16.28
N LEU A 29 0.63 11.17 14.95
CA LEU A 29 1.68 11.75 14.11
C LEU A 29 1.86 13.26 14.36
N GLU A 30 0.76 13.97 14.62
CA GLU A 30 0.80 15.38 15.04
C GLU A 30 1.50 15.54 16.40
N MET A 31 1.10 14.72 17.38
CA MET A 31 1.73 14.71 18.70
C MET A 31 3.22 14.37 18.62
N TYR A 32 3.58 13.33 17.86
CA TYR A 32 4.94 12.87 17.69
C TYR A 32 5.84 13.99 17.13
N THR A 33 5.37 14.67 16.08
CA THR A 33 6.07 15.82 15.49
C THR A 33 6.34 16.91 16.51
N LYS A 34 5.36 17.21 17.36
CA LYS A 34 5.45 18.26 18.38
C LYS A 34 6.39 17.90 19.52
N VAL A 35 6.26 16.70 20.09
CA VAL A 35 7.03 16.27 21.27
C VAL A 35 8.48 15.97 20.92
N MET A 36 8.74 15.47 19.71
CA MET A 36 10.09 15.22 19.21
C MET A 36 10.77 16.47 18.62
N GLU A 37 10.11 17.64 18.68
CA GLU A 37 10.60 18.92 18.16
C GLU A 37 11.10 18.85 16.71
N LEU A 38 10.37 18.12 15.85
CA LEU A 38 10.78 17.91 14.47
C LEU A 38 10.57 19.18 13.62
N ASN A 39 11.57 19.52 12.81
CA ASN A 39 11.47 20.57 11.80
C ASN A 39 10.54 20.11 10.67
N TYR A 40 9.24 20.41 10.80
CA TYR A 40 8.21 20.01 9.86
C TYR A 40 7.44 21.22 9.33
N TRP A 41 7.30 21.29 8.01
CA TRP A 41 6.49 22.30 7.32
C TRP A 41 5.24 21.64 6.73
N ASN A 42 4.08 21.92 7.31
CA ASN A 42 2.80 21.56 6.73
C ASN A 42 2.42 22.55 5.61
N SER A 43 1.34 22.24 4.87
CA SER A 43 0.79 23.11 3.80
C SER A 43 1.85 23.65 2.83
N THR A 44 2.87 22.85 2.57
CA THR A 44 4.02 23.19 1.74
C THR A 44 4.21 22.11 0.70
N THR A 45 4.27 22.50 -0.58
CA THR A 45 4.41 21.57 -1.70
C THR A 45 5.76 21.76 -2.37
N ALA A 46 6.57 20.71 -2.46
CA ALA A 46 7.78 20.74 -3.29
C ALA A 46 7.38 20.77 -4.77
N LYS A 47 7.86 21.77 -5.51
CA LYS A 47 7.51 22.02 -6.91
C LYS A 47 8.58 21.51 -7.87
N SER A 48 9.85 21.67 -7.49
CA SER A 48 10.98 21.15 -8.26
C SER A 48 12.21 20.96 -7.37
N ALA A 49 13.13 20.12 -7.83
CA ALA A 49 14.44 19.93 -7.22
C ALA A 49 15.49 19.73 -8.32
N LYS A 50 16.67 20.34 -8.15
CA LYS A 50 17.79 20.19 -9.09
C LYS A 50 19.09 20.02 -8.33
N TYR A 51 19.88 19.01 -8.68
CA TYR A 51 21.20 18.83 -8.13
C TYR A 51 22.25 19.59 -8.96
N ASP A 52 23.15 20.30 -8.29
CA ASP A 52 24.31 20.94 -8.90
C ASP A 52 25.56 20.11 -8.61
N GLU A 53 26.09 19.45 -9.65
CA GLU A 53 27.28 18.60 -9.56
C GLU A 53 28.56 19.36 -9.19
N LYS A 54 28.63 20.68 -9.42
CA LYS A 54 29.80 21.49 -9.08
C LYS A 54 29.80 21.90 -7.62
N THR A 55 28.66 22.36 -7.11
CA THR A 55 28.54 22.79 -5.71
C THR A 55 28.19 21.65 -4.76
N LYS A 56 27.76 20.50 -5.28
CA LYS A 56 27.31 19.32 -4.52
C LYS A 56 26.15 19.67 -3.59
N GLU A 57 25.19 20.42 -4.12
CA GLU A 57 24.01 20.88 -3.41
C GLU A 57 22.75 20.72 -4.27
N TRP A 58 21.62 20.49 -3.61
CA TRP A 58 20.31 20.59 -4.22
C TRP A 58 19.83 22.04 -4.22
N THR A 59 19.03 22.39 -5.21
CA THR A 59 18.14 23.55 -5.20
C THR A 59 16.72 23.01 -5.25
N VAL A 60 15.97 23.15 -4.15
CA VAL A 60 14.59 22.69 -4.04
C VAL A 60 13.68 23.90 -3.96
N VAL A 61 12.75 24.03 -4.91
CA VAL A 61 11.71 25.05 -4.90
C VAL A 61 10.47 24.47 -4.24
N VAL A 62 10.02 25.12 -3.17
CA VAL A 62 8.79 24.77 -2.48
C VAL A 62 7.80 25.93 -2.55
N GLU A 63 6.52 25.62 -2.65
CA GLU A 63 5.44 26.58 -2.51
C GLU A 63 4.87 26.47 -1.09
N ARG A 64 4.93 27.57 -0.36
CA ARG A 64 4.42 27.69 1.01
C ARG A 64 3.66 28.99 1.16
N ASP A 65 2.44 28.91 1.69
CA ASP A 65 1.57 30.08 1.89
C ASP A 65 1.41 30.94 0.61
N GLY A 66 1.33 30.27 -0.55
CA GLY A 66 1.24 30.88 -1.88
C GLY A 66 2.52 31.57 -2.37
N LYS A 67 3.65 31.36 -1.70
CA LYS A 67 4.96 31.93 -2.07
C LYS A 67 5.96 30.84 -2.38
N GLU A 68 6.80 31.08 -3.39
CA GLU A 68 7.94 30.22 -3.67
C GLU A 68 9.10 30.51 -2.71
N ILE A 69 9.67 29.46 -2.15
CA ILE A 69 10.85 29.47 -1.28
C ILE A 69 11.87 28.51 -1.88
N VAL A 70 13.13 28.96 -1.93
CA VAL A 70 14.25 28.14 -2.42
C VAL A 70 15.05 27.62 -1.23
N LEU A 71 15.18 26.29 -1.14
CA LEU A 71 16.01 25.59 -0.16
C LEU A 71 17.25 25.04 -0.85
N LYS A 72 18.39 25.03 -0.14
CA LYS A 72 19.65 24.50 -0.66
C LYS A 72 20.26 23.41 0.24
N PRO A 73 19.62 22.23 0.36
CA PRO A 73 20.16 21.16 1.18
C PRO A 73 21.28 20.42 0.44
N LYS A 74 22.19 19.78 1.21
CA LYS A 74 23.18 18.86 0.65
C LYS A 74 22.58 17.51 0.29
N GLN A 75 21.63 17.02 1.09
CA GLN A 75 20.96 15.72 0.93
C GLN A 75 19.48 15.93 0.61
N LEU A 76 18.93 15.10 -0.27
CA LEU A 76 17.49 15.05 -0.58
C LEU A 76 16.95 13.64 -0.32
N VAL A 77 15.99 13.52 0.61
CA VAL A 77 15.30 12.26 0.89
C VAL A 77 13.87 12.35 0.38
N LEU A 78 13.51 11.50 -0.58
CA LEU A 78 12.14 11.33 -1.04
C LEU A 78 11.40 10.36 -0.10
N ALA A 79 10.72 10.93 0.89
CA ALA A 79 9.81 10.24 1.80
C ALA A 79 8.35 10.34 1.34
N THR A 80 8.11 10.25 0.03
CA THR A 80 6.80 10.50 -0.61
C THR A 80 5.85 9.30 -0.57
N GLY A 81 6.25 8.20 0.08
CA GLY A 81 5.45 7.02 0.32
C GLY A 81 5.36 6.04 -0.86
N MET A 82 5.45 4.75 -0.55
CA MET A 82 5.24 3.65 -1.51
C MET A 82 3.85 3.66 -2.14
N SER A 83 2.88 4.24 -1.44
CA SER A 83 1.49 4.45 -1.88
C SER A 83 1.18 5.95 -2.05
N GLY A 84 2.14 6.73 -2.58
CA GLY A 84 2.02 8.19 -2.67
C GLY A 84 1.52 8.72 -4.01
N LYS A 85 1.74 8.00 -5.12
CA LYS A 85 1.37 8.46 -6.47
C LYS A 85 0.18 7.65 -7.00
N ALA A 86 -1.03 8.19 -6.88
CA ALA A 86 -2.25 7.50 -7.31
C ALA A 86 -2.17 7.07 -8.78
N ASN A 87 -2.55 5.82 -9.08
CA ASN A 87 -2.57 5.30 -10.43
C ASN A 87 -3.96 5.50 -11.05
N TRP A 88 -4.19 6.68 -11.61
CA TRP A 88 -5.42 6.99 -12.34
C TRP A 88 -5.46 6.27 -13.68
N PRO A 89 -6.39 5.32 -13.91
CA PRO A 89 -6.52 4.69 -15.20
C PRO A 89 -7.13 5.67 -16.21
N LYS A 90 -6.71 5.54 -17.47
CA LYS A 90 -7.33 6.26 -18.59
C LYS A 90 -8.21 5.27 -19.36
N TYR A 91 -9.51 5.52 -19.34
CA TYR A 91 -10.49 4.73 -20.09
C TYR A 91 -11.19 5.62 -21.11
N LYS A 92 -11.57 5.03 -22.24
CA LYS A 92 -12.45 5.71 -23.20
C LYS A 92 -13.80 6.00 -22.52
N GLY A 93 -14.38 7.17 -22.80
CA GLY A 93 -15.71 7.56 -22.33
C GLY A 93 -15.77 8.12 -20.90
N GLN A 94 -14.62 8.34 -20.25
CA GLN A 94 -14.59 9.03 -18.94
C GLN A 94 -15.16 10.45 -18.99
N ASP A 95 -15.08 11.11 -20.13
CA ASP A 95 -15.60 12.44 -20.40
C ASP A 95 -17.12 12.50 -20.61
N ILE A 96 -17.75 11.38 -21.00
CA ILE A 96 -19.20 11.30 -21.25
C ILE A 96 -19.98 10.64 -20.11
N PHE A 97 -19.30 9.97 -19.18
CA PHE A 97 -19.94 9.32 -18.03
C PHE A 97 -20.61 10.37 -17.14
N LYS A 98 -21.92 10.23 -16.92
CA LYS A 98 -22.73 11.22 -16.18
C LYS A 98 -22.67 11.05 -14.65
N GLY A 99 -22.17 9.92 -14.18
CA GLY A 99 -21.97 9.66 -12.75
C GLY A 99 -20.66 10.24 -12.21
N GLU A 100 -20.41 10.04 -10.92
CA GLU A 100 -19.18 10.47 -10.27
C GLU A 100 -18.02 9.51 -10.56
N GLN A 101 -16.81 10.04 -10.68
CA GLN A 101 -15.57 9.26 -10.83
C GLN A 101 -14.59 9.65 -9.74
N GLN A 102 -14.03 8.66 -9.05
CA GLN A 102 -13.12 8.88 -7.93
C GLN A 102 -11.98 7.87 -7.98
N HIS A 103 -10.82 8.24 -7.45
CA HIS A 103 -9.79 7.27 -7.07
C HIS A 103 -9.92 6.97 -5.59
N SER A 104 -9.54 5.75 -5.17
CA SER A 104 -9.67 5.34 -3.77
C SER A 104 -8.99 6.30 -2.78
N SER A 105 -7.88 6.93 -3.18
CA SER A 105 -7.13 7.90 -2.38
C SER A 105 -7.88 9.22 -2.09
N THR A 106 -8.95 9.51 -2.83
CA THR A 106 -9.75 10.75 -2.68
C THR A 106 -11.20 10.46 -2.31
N HIS A 107 -11.55 9.20 -2.05
CA HIS A 107 -12.90 8.81 -1.70
C HIS A 107 -13.24 9.36 -0.29
N PRO A 108 -14.29 10.18 -0.13
CA PRO A 108 -14.58 10.86 1.14
C PRO A 108 -15.29 9.96 2.16
N GLY A 109 -15.71 8.75 1.77
CA GLY A 109 -16.52 7.86 2.58
C GLY A 109 -17.92 7.61 1.97
N PRO A 110 -18.74 6.78 2.64
CA PRO A 110 -19.92 6.19 2.03
C PRO A 110 -21.20 7.05 2.09
N ASP A 111 -21.21 8.10 2.92
CA ASP A 111 -22.42 8.81 3.35
C ASP A 111 -23.33 9.32 2.21
N LYS A 112 -22.75 9.68 1.06
CA LYS A 112 -23.48 10.24 -0.09
C LYS A 112 -24.09 9.18 -1.03
N TYR A 113 -23.80 7.90 -0.81
CA TYR A 113 -24.02 6.86 -1.83
C TYR A 113 -25.12 5.85 -1.48
N ARG A 114 -25.94 6.12 -0.46
CA ARG A 114 -27.10 5.29 -0.12
C ARG A 114 -28.04 5.13 -1.33
N GLY A 115 -28.38 3.89 -1.67
CA GLY A 115 -29.25 3.53 -2.79
C GLY A 115 -28.63 3.75 -4.18
N LYS A 116 -27.36 4.16 -4.25
CA LYS A 116 -26.62 4.35 -5.51
C LYS A 116 -25.97 3.05 -5.97
N LYS A 117 -25.84 2.88 -7.29
CA LYS A 117 -25.07 1.79 -7.88
C LYS A 117 -23.61 2.19 -7.99
N VAL A 118 -22.74 1.45 -7.32
CA VAL A 118 -21.30 1.77 -7.27
C VAL A 118 -20.50 0.63 -7.87
N VAL A 119 -19.63 0.96 -8.82
CA VAL A 119 -18.67 0.02 -9.40
C VAL A 119 -17.26 0.35 -8.88
N VAL A 120 -16.66 -0.57 -8.14
CA VAL A 120 -15.30 -0.43 -7.61
C VAL A 120 -14.32 -1.26 -8.44
N ILE A 121 -13.44 -0.59 -9.17
CA ILE A 121 -12.45 -1.22 -10.06
C ILE A 121 -11.19 -1.53 -9.26
N GLY A 122 -10.99 -2.81 -8.93
CA GLY A 122 -9.88 -3.30 -8.12
C GLY A 122 -10.37 -4.30 -7.07
N SER A 123 -9.44 -5.07 -6.51
CA SER A 123 -9.74 -6.20 -5.60
C SER A 123 -8.65 -6.41 -4.54
N ASN A 124 -7.94 -5.35 -4.15
CA ASN A 124 -6.94 -5.38 -3.06
C ASN A 124 -7.48 -4.63 -1.83
N ASN A 125 -6.61 -4.26 -0.88
CA ASN A 125 -6.96 -3.53 0.35
C ASN A 125 -8.02 -2.42 0.17
N SER A 126 -7.70 -1.35 -0.60
CA SER A 126 -8.63 -0.22 -0.74
C SER A 126 -9.98 -0.61 -1.35
N ALA A 127 -10.02 -1.61 -2.24
CA ALA A 127 -11.28 -2.04 -2.84
C ALA A 127 -12.18 -2.72 -1.81
N HIS A 128 -11.64 -3.63 -1.01
CA HIS A 128 -12.42 -4.36 -0.01
C HIS A 128 -12.96 -3.40 1.06
N ASP A 129 -12.11 -2.53 1.61
CA ASP A 129 -12.51 -1.60 2.67
C ASP A 129 -13.57 -0.60 2.16
N ILE A 130 -13.40 -0.06 0.96
CA ILE A 130 -14.37 0.86 0.35
C ILE A 130 -15.67 0.14 0.00
N CYS A 131 -15.62 -1.09 -0.53
CA CYS A 131 -16.84 -1.83 -0.83
C CYS A 131 -17.65 -2.12 0.44
N ALA A 132 -16.99 -2.57 1.51
CA ALA A 132 -17.64 -2.82 2.80
C ALA A 132 -18.28 -1.55 3.35
N ALA A 133 -17.54 -0.43 3.41
CA ALA A 133 -18.06 0.84 3.91
C ALA A 133 -19.25 1.37 3.08
N LEU A 134 -19.19 1.25 1.75
CA LEU A 134 -20.30 1.64 0.87
C LEU A 134 -21.53 0.76 1.05
N TRP A 135 -21.34 -0.55 1.18
CA TRP A 135 -22.42 -1.49 1.45
C TRP A 135 -23.08 -1.20 2.80
N GLU A 136 -22.30 -0.96 3.87
CA GLU A 136 -22.80 -0.52 5.18
C GLU A 136 -23.57 0.81 5.08
N GLY A 137 -23.11 1.72 4.21
CA GLY A 137 -23.79 2.97 3.84
C GLY A 137 -25.09 2.78 3.05
N GLY A 138 -25.40 1.55 2.61
CA GLY A 138 -26.60 1.18 1.86
C GLY A 138 -26.48 1.38 0.34
N ALA A 139 -25.28 1.41 -0.21
CA ALA A 139 -25.05 1.40 -1.66
C ALA A 139 -25.21 -0.01 -2.26
N ASP A 140 -25.56 -0.09 -3.54
CA ASP A 140 -25.50 -1.33 -4.33
C ASP A 140 -24.11 -1.44 -4.96
N VAL A 141 -23.24 -2.26 -4.36
CA VAL A 141 -21.82 -2.30 -4.67
C VAL A 141 -21.47 -3.50 -5.54
N THR A 142 -20.73 -3.27 -6.63
CA THR A 142 -20.07 -4.31 -7.41
C THR A 142 -18.56 -4.12 -7.43
N MET A 143 -17.82 -5.10 -6.92
CA MET A 143 -16.36 -5.19 -7.01
C MET A 143 -15.96 -5.80 -8.36
N VAL A 144 -14.96 -5.20 -9.03
CA VAL A 144 -14.41 -5.70 -10.29
C VAL A 144 -13.00 -6.24 -10.06
N GLN A 145 -12.83 -7.56 -10.25
CA GLN A 145 -11.57 -8.27 -10.12
C GLN A 145 -11.04 -8.74 -11.48
N ARG A 146 -10.07 -8.01 -12.04
CA ARG A 146 -9.41 -8.41 -13.30
C ARG A 146 -8.38 -9.53 -13.13
N SER A 147 -7.74 -9.61 -11.97
CA SER A 147 -6.63 -10.54 -11.71
C SER A 147 -6.69 -11.03 -10.27
N SER A 148 -6.03 -12.15 -9.98
CA SER A 148 -6.06 -12.76 -8.65
C SER A 148 -5.53 -11.84 -7.55
N THR A 149 -6.05 -12.04 -6.34
CA THR A 149 -5.59 -11.38 -5.11
C THR A 149 -5.21 -12.45 -4.09
N HIS A 150 -4.15 -12.21 -3.31
CA HIS A 150 -3.87 -13.04 -2.14
C HIS A 150 -4.66 -12.54 -0.94
N ILE A 151 -5.45 -13.41 -0.32
CA ILE A 151 -6.28 -13.09 0.86
C ILE A 151 -5.74 -13.84 2.07
N VAL A 152 -5.61 -13.15 3.20
CA VAL A 152 -5.33 -13.77 4.49
C VAL A 152 -6.26 -13.16 5.54
N LYS A 153 -6.89 -13.98 6.38
CA LYS A 153 -7.73 -13.48 7.48
C LYS A 153 -6.87 -12.82 8.54
N SER A 154 -7.29 -11.66 9.04
CA SER A 154 -6.56 -10.89 10.05
C SER A 154 -6.23 -11.73 11.29
N ASP A 155 -7.21 -12.44 11.86
CA ASP A 155 -7.02 -13.24 13.07
C ASP A 155 -6.01 -14.38 12.85
N THR A 156 -6.12 -15.07 11.71
CA THR A 156 -5.20 -16.15 11.34
C THR A 156 -3.78 -15.63 11.07
N LEU A 157 -3.64 -14.48 10.41
CA LEU A 157 -2.35 -13.82 10.22
C LEU A 157 -1.73 -13.39 11.56
N MET A 158 -2.54 -12.86 12.46
CA MET A 158 -2.12 -12.43 13.79
C MET A 158 -1.60 -13.60 14.62
N ASP A 159 -2.29 -14.73 14.59
CA ASP A 159 -1.91 -15.92 15.35
C ASP A 159 -0.69 -16.63 14.75
N ILE A 160 -0.77 -17.02 13.47
CA ILE A 160 0.25 -17.85 12.82
C ILE A 160 1.44 -17.03 12.32
N GLY A 161 1.18 -15.87 11.70
CA GLY A 161 2.22 -15.11 10.99
C GLY A 161 2.95 -14.09 11.86
N LEU A 162 2.25 -13.49 12.82
CA LEU A 162 2.78 -12.41 13.67
C LEU A 162 2.88 -12.82 15.15
N GLY A 163 2.19 -13.88 15.57
CA GLY A 163 1.92 -14.18 16.99
C GLY A 163 3.18 -14.33 17.83
N ALA A 164 4.22 -14.95 17.27
CA ALA A 164 5.49 -15.17 17.98
C ALA A 164 6.26 -13.87 18.30
N LEU A 165 6.04 -12.80 17.54
CA LEU A 165 6.84 -11.56 17.62
C LEU A 165 6.02 -10.33 18.01
N TYR A 166 4.76 -10.24 17.57
CA TYR A 166 3.94 -9.03 17.62
C TYR A 166 2.53 -9.34 18.14
N SER A 167 2.46 -9.91 19.35
CA SER A 167 1.21 -10.21 20.06
C SER A 167 1.30 -9.87 21.55
N GLU A 168 0.16 -9.83 22.22
CA GLU A 168 0.10 -9.69 23.68
C GLU A 168 0.89 -10.81 24.38
N GLN A 169 0.67 -12.07 23.96
CA GLN A 169 1.39 -13.22 24.50
C GLN A 169 2.91 -13.11 24.30
N ALA A 170 3.36 -12.58 23.16
CA ALA A 170 4.78 -12.36 22.93
C ALA A 170 5.35 -11.34 23.93
N VAL A 171 4.63 -10.24 24.18
CA VAL A 171 5.03 -9.23 25.17
C VAL A 171 5.08 -9.83 26.57
N GLU A 172 4.09 -10.63 26.97
CA GLU A 172 4.07 -11.35 28.25
C GLU A 172 5.26 -12.30 28.39
N ASN A 173 5.68 -12.94 27.29
CA ASN A 173 6.86 -13.79 27.22
C ASN A 173 8.19 -13.00 27.15
N GLY A 174 8.16 -11.67 27.33
CA GLY A 174 9.34 -10.82 27.36
C GLY A 174 9.86 -10.39 25.98
N MET A 175 9.04 -10.53 24.93
CA MET A 175 9.32 -9.99 23.60
C MET A 175 9.03 -8.49 23.57
N THR A 176 10.08 -7.69 23.62
CA THR A 176 10.00 -6.25 23.37
C THR A 176 9.99 -5.97 21.86
N THR A 177 9.40 -4.86 21.43
CA THR A 177 9.44 -4.37 20.03
C THR A 177 10.84 -4.44 19.43
N ARG A 178 11.86 -4.00 20.17
CA ARG A 178 13.26 -4.05 19.72
C ARG A 178 13.76 -5.47 19.45
N LYS A 179 13.43 -6.43 20.31
CA LYS A 179 13.80 -7.84 20.13
C LYS A 179 13.10 -8.42 18.90
N ALA A 180 11.80 -8.15 18.75
CA ALA A 180 11.01 -8.58 17.60
C ALA A 180 11.59 -8.03 16.29
N ASP A 181 11.88 -6.74 16.23
CA ASP A 181 12.50 -6.07 15.08
C ASP A 181 13.88 -6.67 14.76
N MET A 182 14.73 -6.91 15.77
CA MET A 182 16.05 -7.51 15.56
C MET A 182 15.96 -8.95 15.04
N ILE A 183 15.03 -9.76 15.55
CA ILE A 183 14.79 -11.11 15.03
C ILE A 183 14.34 -11.03 13.58
N PHE A 184 13.38 -10.17 13.27
CA PHE A 184 12.87 -10.02 11.91
C PHE A 184 13.96 -9.54 10.93
N ALA A 185 14.74 -8.53 11.34
CA ALA A 185 15.85 -8.00 10.55
C ALA A 185 17.01 -8.99 10.34
N SER A 186 17.14 -10.00 11.20
CA SER A 186 18.18 -11.03 11.07
C SER A 186 17.91 -12.05 9.95
N LEU A 187 16.70 -12.07 9.38
CA LEU A 187 16.31 -13.01 8.32
C LEU A 187 16.66 -12.44 6.94
N PRO A 188 17.59 -13.05 6.18
CA PRO A 188 17.92 -12.58 4.85
C PRO A 188 16.73 -12.73 3.89
N TYR A 189 16.40 -11.67 3.15
CA TYR A 189 15.27 -11.71 2.20
C TYR A 189 15.38 -12.81 1.14
N ARG A 190 16.60 -13.27 0.83
CA ARG A 190 16.83 -14.34 -0.15
C ARG A 190 16.17 -15.66 0.25
N ILE A 191 16.18 -15.97 1.54
CA ILE A 191 15.64 -17.22 2.09
C ILE A 191 14.32 -17.00 2.85
N LEU A 192 13.90 -15.76 3.06
CA LEU A 192 12.69 -15.44 3.83
C LEU A 192 11.45 -16.20 3.32
N HIS A 193 11.32 -16.39 2.00
CA HIS A 193 10.22 -17.15 1.40
C HIS A 193 10.11 -18.59 1.95
N GLU A 194 11.22 -19.26 2.24
CA GLU A 194 11.25 -20.63 2.79
C GLU A 194 10.62 -20.69 4.19
N PHE A 195 10.75 -19.62 4.98
CA PHE A 195 10.12 -19.51 6.30
C PHE A 195 8.64 -19.14 6.19
N GLN A 196 8.24 -18.41 5.15
CA GLN A 196 6.87 -17.96 4.97
C GLN A 196 5.96 -19.07 4.43
N ILE A 197 6.44 -19.87 3.48
CA ILE A 197 5.65 -20.96 2.85
C ILE A 197 4.95 -21.87 3.88
N PRO A 198 5.62 -22.46 4.90
CA PRO A 198 4.95 -23.31 5.87
C PRO A 198 3.93 -22.58 6.74
N LEU A 199 4.09 -21.27 6.97
CA LEU A 199 3.10 -20.47 7.71
C LEU A 199 1.84 -20.30 6.86
N TYR A 200 1.97 -19.89 5.59
CA TYR A 200 0.80 -19.73 4.72
C TYR A 200 0.11 -21.06 4.38
N GLN A 201 0.83 -22.17 4.36
CA GLN A 201 0.23 -23.50 4.25
C GLN A 201 -0.66 -23.82 5.46
N GLN A 202 -0.21 -23.53 6.69
CA GLN A 202 -1.04 -23.68 7.89
C GLN A 202 -2.27 -22.76 7.86
N MET A 203 -2.10 -21.51 7.41
CA MET A 203 -3.23 -20.58 7.24
C MET A 203 -4.25 -21.11 6.22
N LYS A 204 -3.76 -21.65 5.10
CA LYS A 204 -4.59 -22.28 4.07
C LYS A 204 -5.39 -23.46 4.61
N GLU A 205 -4.77 -24.31 5.42
CA GLU A 205 -5.42 -25.47 6.03
C GLU A 205 -6.47 -25.06 7.07
N ARG A 206 -6.11 -24.11 7.95
CA ARG A 206 -7.01 -23.58 8.99
C ARG A 206 -8.26 -22.95 8.40
N ASP A 207 -8.09 -22.12 7.38
CA ASP A 207 -9.18 -21.34 6.77
C ASP A 207 -9.68 -21.97 5.45
N ALA A 208 -9.46 -23.28 5.24
CA ALA A 208 -9.77 -23.96 3.98
C ALA A 208 -11.21 -23.72 3.49
N LYS A 209 -12.18 -23.83 4.40
CA LYS A 209 -13.60 -23.57 4.09
C LYS A 209 -13.84 -22.14 3.59
N PHE A 210 -13.20 -21.15 4.20
CA PHE A 210 -13.34 -19.75 3.80
C PHE A 210 -12.82 -19.53 2.37
N TYR A 211 -11.66 -20.13 2.04
CA TYR A 211 -11.11 -20.05 0.69
C TYR A 211 -11.97 -20.76 -0.35
N GLU A 212 -12.49 -21.96 -0.03
CA GLU A 212 -13.45 -22.65 -0.91
C GLU A 212 -14.71 -21.83 -1.17
N ASP A 213 -15.25 -21.18 -0.14
CA ASP A 213 -16.48 -20.40 -0.27
C ASP A 213 -16.23 -19.10 -1.07
N LEU A 214 -15.06 -18.47 -0.95
CA LEU A 214 -14.63 -17.36 -1.82
C LEU A 214 -14.49 -17.79 -3.29
N GLU A 215 -13.87 -18.94 -3.55
CA GLU A 215 -13.73 -19.46 -4.91
C GLU A 215 -15.10 -19.82 -5.51
N LYS A 216 -16.02 -20.39 -4.72
CA LYS A 216 -17.41 -20.65 -5.13
C LYS A 216 -18.17 -19.37 -5.48
N ALA A 217 -17.90 -18.26 -4.77
CA ALA A 217 -18.43 -16.94 -5.09
C ALA A 217 -17.80 -16.33 -6.37
N GLY A 218 -16.79 -16.99 -6.96
CA GLY A 218 -16.12 -16.56 -8.18
C GLY A 218 -14.90 -15.68 -7.94
N PHE A 219 -14.42 -15.55 -6.70
CA PHE A 219 -13.23 -14.77 -6.39
C PHE A 219 -11.96 -15.51 -6.80
N MET A 220 -11.08 -14.83 -7.53
CA MET A 220 -9.79 -15.38 -7.98
C MET A 220 -8.73 -15.20 -6.90
N LEU A 221 -8.33 -16.30 -6.28
CA LEU A 221 -7.28 -16.32 -5.26
C LEU A 221 -5.90 -16.65 -5.85
N ASP A 222 -4.86 -16.18 -5.17
CA ASP A 222 -3.51 -16.69 -5.34
C ASP A 222 -2.75 -16.74 -4.00
N TRP A 223 -1.60 -17.42 -3.99
CA TRP A 223 -0.77 -17.63 -2.81
C TRP A 223 0.62 -16.98 -2.92
N GLY A 224 0.77 -16.01 -3.83
CA GLY A 224 2.07 -15.52 -4.28
C GLY A 224 2.71 -16.48 -5.30
N ASP A 225 3.73 -16.00 -6.01
CA ASP A 225 4.38 -16.73 -7.11
C ASP A 225 4.96 -18.10 -6.71
N ASP A 226 5.31 -18.27 -5.44
CA ASP A 226 5.94 -19.47 -4.85
C ASP A 226 5.24 -19.95 -3.58
N GLY A 227 4.00 -19.52 -3.32
CA GLY A 227 3.26 -19.91 -2.12
C GLY A 227 3.66 -19.17 -0.83
N SER A 228 4.56 -18.19 -0.90
CA SER A 228 5.05 -17.44 0.26
C SER A 228 4.15 -16.28 0.73
N GLY A 229 2.95 -16.17 0.13
CA GLY A 229 1.85 -15.34 0.61
C GLY A 229 2.14 -13.83 0.68
N LEU A 230 1.41 -13.16 1.57
CA LEU A 230 1.36 -11.70 1.73
C LEU A 230 2.75 -11.07 1.90
N PHE A 231 3.59 -11.61 2.79
CA PHE A 231 4.86 -10.97 3.18
C PHE A 231 5.81 -10.81 1.98
N MET A 232 6.08 -11.90 1.26
CA MET A 232 6.98 -11.83 0.10
C MET A 232 6.35 -11.08 -1.05
N LYS A 233 5.02 -11.14 -1.21
CA LYS A 233 4.29 -10.37 -2.23
C LYS A 233 4.43 -8.87 -1.98
N TYR A 234 4.33 -8.42 -0.73
CA TYR A 234 4.60 -7.04 -0.34
C TYR A 234 6.06 -6.64 -0.67
N LEU A 235 7.04 -7.46 -0.28
CA LEU A 235 8.45 -7.13 -0.53
C LEU A 235 8.80 -7.11 -2.02
N ARG A 236 8.27 -8.03 -2.84
CA ARG A 236 8.59 -8.15 -4.27
C ARG A 236 7.88 -7.10 -5.12
N ARG A 237 6.60 -6.80 -4.85
CA ARG A 237 5.78 -5.94 -5.73
C ARG A 237 4.93 -4.87 -5.03
N GLY A 238 4.92 -4.80 -3.71
CA GLY A 238 4.22 -3.78 -2.92
C GLY A 238 2.69 -3.76 -3.08
N SER A 239 2.08 -4.82 -3.62
CA SER A 239 0.65 -4.81 -3.98
C SER A 239 0.06 -6.21 -4.18
N GLY A 240 -1.26 -6.28 -4.32
CA GLY A 240 -1.96 -7.50 -4.77
C GLY A 240 -2.36 -8.47 -3.67
N TYR A 241 -2.56 -7.96 -2.47
CA TYR A 241 -3.04 -8.71 -1.34
C TYR A 241 -4.16 -7.95 -0.63
N TYR A 242 -4.87 -8.65 0.25
CA TYR A 242 -5.75 -8.08 1.25
C TYR A 242 -5.63 -8.85 2.56
N ILE A 243 -5.65 -8.12 3.68
CA ILE A 243 -5.82 -8.68 5.02
C ILE A 243 -7.29 -8.54 5.35
N ASP A 244 -8.01 -9.65 5.34
CA ASP A 244 -9.45 -9.66 5.51
C ASP A 244 -9.87 -9.40 6.96
N VAL A 245 -10.82 -8.47 7.10
CA VAL A 245 -11.49 -8.08 8.36
C VAL A 245 -13.02 -8.20 8.25
N GLY A 246 -13.53 -8.95 7.26
CA GLY A 246 -14.95 -9.27 7.08
C GLY A 246 -15.53 -8.88 5.71
N ALA A 247 -14.79 -8.12 4.89
CA ALA A 247 -15.27 -7.74 3.55
C ALA A 247 -15.38 -8.96 2.63
N CYS A 248 -14.54 -9.98 2.82
CA CYS A 248 -14.64 -11.23 2.06
C CYS A 248 -15.93 -12.01 2.36
N ASP A 249 -16.44 -11.96 3.60
CA ASP A 249 -17.72 -12.62 3.94
C ASP A 249 -18.89 -12.00 3.18
N LEU A 250 -18.88 -10.67 2.98
CA LEU A 250 -19.85 -9.95 2.16
C LEU A 250 -19.74 -10.29 0.66
N VAL A 251 -18.57 -10.71 0.18
CA VAL A 251 -18.42 -11.23 -1.18
C VAL A 251 -18.95 -12.66 -1.26
N ILE A 252 -18.69 -13.49 -0.24
CA ILE A 252 -19.17 -14.87 -0.15
C ILE A 252 -20.70 -14.93 -0.17
N ASP A 253 -21.37 -14.08 0.60
CA ASP A 253 -22.84 -14.08 0.71
C ASP A 253 -23.56 -13.29 -0.41
N GLY A 254 -22.80 -12.58 -1.26
CA GLY A 254 -23.31 -11.80 -2.39
C GLY A 254 -23.80 -10.39 -2.05
N SER A 255 -23.63 -9.95 -0.80
CA SER A 255 -23.89 -8.56 -0.36
C SER A 255 -23.05 -7.54 -1.14
N ILE A 256 -21.78 -7.86 -1.39
CA ILE A 256 -20.94 -7.20 -2.38
C ILE A 256 -20.93 -8.07 -3.63
N LYS A 257 -21.49 -7.56 -4.72
CA LYS A 257 -21.49 -8.29 -6.00
C LYS A 257 -20.07 -8.36 -6.55
N LEU A 258 -19.75 -9.45 -7.24
CA LEU A 258 -18.43 -9.64 -7.84
C LEU A 258 -18.53 -9.79 -9.36
N LYS A 259 -17.72 -9.03 -10.08
CA LYS A 259 -17.40 -9.24 -11.49
C LYS A 259 -15.92 -9.60 -11.62
N SER A 260 -15.63 -10.86 -11.88
CA SER A 260 -14.25 -11.38 -11.91
C SER A 260 -13.86 -11.97 -13.27
N GLY A 261 -12.55 -12.12 -13.48
CA GLY A 261 -11.96 -12.83 -14.62
C GLY A 261 -11.30 -11.89 -15.65
N PRO A 262 -10.60 -12.46 -16.65
CA PRO A 262 -9.93 -11.68 -17.69
C PRO A 262 -10.90 -10.77 -18.48
N GLY A 263 -12.14 -11.23 -18.69
CA GLY A 263 -13.21 -10.48 -19.33
C GLY A 263 -13.73 -9.28 -18.53
N ALA A 264 -13.44 -9.23 -17.23
CA ALA A 264 -13.80 -8.12 -16.34
C ALA A 264 -12.88 -6.89 -16.48
N ALA A 265 -11.93 -6.90 -17.42
CA ALA A 265 -11.21 -5.69 -17.79
C ALA A 265 -12.19 -4.63 -18.32
N VAL A 266 -12.08 -3.40 -17.84
CA VAL A 266 -12.88 -2.28 -18.35
C VAL A 266 -12.45 -1.97 -19.78
N GLN A 267 -13.43 -1.93 -20.69
CA GLN A 267 -13.26 -1.53 -22.08
C GLN A 267 -13.43 -0.02 -22.24
N GLU A 268 -14.57 0.50 -21.77
CA GLU A 268 -14.93 1.92 -21.84
C GLU A 268 -16.00 2.25 -20.78
N LEU A 269 -16.12 3.52 -20.43
CA LEU A 269 -17.32 4.03 -19.75
C LEU A 269 -18.36 4.44 -20.81
N THR A 270 -19.62 4.16 -20.51
CA THR A 270 -20.77 4.69 -21.25
C THR A 270 -21.30 5.93 -20.55
N GLU A 271 -22.38 6.55 -21.04
CA GLU A 271 -22.98 7.68 -20.32
C GLU A 271 -23.51 7.28 -18.92
N THR A 272 -23.84 6.01 -18.71
CA THR A 272 -24.57 5.53 -17.52
C THR A 272 -23.95 4.30 -16.85
N GLY A 273 -22.79 3.83 -17.29
CA GLY A 273 -22.22 2.59 -16.79
C GLY A 273 -20.78 2.31 -17.20
N VAL A 274 -20.34 1.11 -16.83
CA VAL A 274 -19.01 0.56 -17.10
C VAL A 274 -19.17 -0.64 -18.02
N LYS A 275 -18.58 -0.57 -19.22
CA LYS A 275 -18.57 -1.67 -20.18
C LYS A 275 -17.26 -2.43 -20.12
N PHE A 276 -17.36 -3.76 -20.20
CA PHE A 276 -16.24 -4.67 -20.02
C PHE A 276 -15.87 -5.41 -21.30
N VAL A 277 -14.68 -5.99 -21.33
CA VAL A 277 -14.13 -6.69 -22.51
C VAL A 277 -14.96 -7.92 -22.89
N ASP A 278 -15.63 -8.57 -21.94
CA ASP A 278 -16.57 -9.66 -22.21
C ASP A 278 -17.91 -9.21 -22.81
N GLY A 279 -18.08 -7.91 -23.09
CA GLY A 279 -19.27 -7.34 -23.71
C GLY A 279 -20.39 -7.00 -22.74
N THR A 280 -20.26 -7.35 -21.45
CA THR A 280 -21.25 -6.97 -20.43
C THR A 280 -21.09 -5.51 -20.02
N GLU A 281 -22.16 -4.93 -19.47
CA GLU A 281 -22.18 -3.56 -18.95
C GLU A 281 -22.84 -3.54 -17.57
N LEU A 282 -22.26 -2.78 -16.64
CA LEU A 282 -22.83 -2.52 -15.33
C LEU A 282 -23.26 -1.06 -15.22
N PRO A 283 -24.53 -0.76 -14.89
CA PRO A 283 -24.96 0.61 -14.62
C PRO A 283 -24.27 1.14 -13.35
N ALA A 284 -23.86 2.40 -13.37
CA ALA A 284 -23.13 3.01 -12.27
C ALA A 284 -23.52 4.49 -12.09
N ASP A 285 -23.82 4.87 -10.85
CA ASP A 285 -23.90 6.26 -10.42
C ASP A 285 -22.52 6.79 -9.97
N LEU A 286 -21.65 5.88 -9.51
CA LEU A 286 -20.28 6.14 -9.07
C LEU A 286 -19.34 5.05 -9.56
N VAL A 287 -18.19 5.45 -10.10
CA VAL A 287 -17.06 4.58 -10.43
C VAL A 287 -15.89 4.93 -9.53
N ILE A 288 -15.40 3.97 -8.75
CA ILE A 288 -14.21 4.13 -7.91
C ILE A 288 -13.05 3.33 -8.49
N TYR A 289 -11.95 4.01 -8.78
CA TYR A 289 -10.69 3.39 -9.19
C TYR A 289 -9.87 3.04 -7.94
N ALA A 290 -9.96 1.77 -7.51
CA ALA A 290 -9.08 1.18 -6.52
C ALA A 290 -7.85 0.52 -7.20
N THR A 291 -7.25 1.27 -8.12
CA THR A 291 -6.22 0.81 -9.08
C THR A 291 -4.79 0.94 -8.58
N GLY A 292 -4.63 1.24 -7.28
CA GLY A 292 -3.37 1.27 -6.58
C GLY A 292 -2.54 2.52 -6.88
N TYR A 293 -1.23 2.38 -6.74
CA TYR A 293 -0.28 3.48 -6.81
C TYR A 293 0.88 3.13 -7.76
N GLY A 294 1.43 4.16 -8.39
CA GLY A 294 2.66 4.08 -9.19
C GLY A 294 3.90 3.98 -8.32
N SER A 295 5.05 3.73 -8.95
CA SER A 295 6.34 3.67 -8.28
C SER A 295 6.78 5.03 -7.73
N MET A 296 7.53 5.02 -6.62
CA MET A 296 8.22 6.20 -6.07
C MET A 296 9.17 6.86 -7.09
N ASN A 297 9.67 6.13 -8.09
CA ASN A 297 10.39 6.71 -9.24
C ASN A 297 9.60 7.82 -9.93
N GLY A 298 8.27 7.69 -9.97
CA GLY A 298 7.41 8.69 -10.58
C GLY A 298 7.47 10.02 -9.85
N TRP A 299 7.82 10.06 -8.56
CA TRP A 299 8.04 11.32 -7.85
C TRP A 299 9.41 11.93 -8.17
N ALA A 300 10.45 11.11 -8.33
CA ALA A 300 11.74 11.60 -8.80
C ALA A 300 11.64 12.18 -10.23
N ALA A 301 10.85 11.55 -11.10
CA ALA A 301 10.62 12.03 -12.46
C ALA A 301 9.90 13.39 -12.49
N ASP A 302 8.82 13.52 -11.71
CA ASP A 302 8.02 14.76 -11.66
C ASP A 302 8.77 15.90 -10.96
N LEU A 303 9.45 15.61 -9.84
CA LEU A 303 10.07 16.65 -9.00
C LEU A 303 11.47 17.04 -9.49
N ILE A 304 12.25 16.09 -10.01
CA ILE A 304 13.65 16.31 -10.39
C ILE A 304 13.81 16.31 -11.90
N SER A 305 13.77 15.13 -12.51
CA SER A 305 13.76 14.92 -13.96
C SER A 305 13.59 13.44 -14.29
N GLN A 306 13.11 13.14 -15.50
CA GLN A 306 13.07 11.76 -16.00
C GLN A 306 14.47 11.11 -16.04
N GLU A 307 15.50 11.88 -16.43
CA GLU A 307 16.89 11.41 -16.47
C GLU A 307 17.38 10.93 -15.10
N VAL A 308 17.08 11.67 -14.02
CA VAL A 308 17.44 11.25 -12.66
C VAL A 308 16.64 10.03 -12.22
N ALA A 309 15.35 9.96 -12.56
CA ALA A 309 14.53 8.79 -12.24
C ALA A 309 15.04 7.51 -12.94
N ASP A 310 15.47 7.62 -14.20
CA ASP A 310 16.05 6.53 -14.97
C ASP A 310 17.43 6.14 -14.43
N LYS A 311 18.26 7.13 -14.05
CA LYS A 311 19.57 6.93 -13.43
C LYS A 311 19.47 6.14 -12.11
N VAL A 312 18.49 6.47 -11.26
CA VAL A 312 18.23 5.72 -10.01
C VAL A 312 17.77 4.29 -10.32
N GLY A 313 16.93 4.11 -11.35
CA GLY A 313 16.31 2.82 -11.65
C GLY A 313 15.24 2.43 -10.62
N LYS A 314 14.67 1.24 -10.76
CA LYS A 314 13.49 0.82 -9.98
C LYS A 314 13.68 1.00 -8.47
N VAL A 315 12.74 1.66 -7.81
CA VAL A 315 12.61 1.74 -6.36
C VAL A 315 11.59 0.70 -5.92
N TRP A 316 11.95 -0.08 -4.89
CA TRP A 316 11.22 -1.25 -4.39
C TRP A 316 11.30 -2.52 -5.26
N GLY A 317 11.13 -3.66 -4.61
CA GLY A 317 11.34 -4.99 -5.18
C GLY A 317 12.73 -5.53 -4.89
N LEU A 318 12.86 -6.84 -4.89
CA LEU A 318 14.08 -7.57 -4.53
C LEU A 318 14.83 -8.08 -5.76
N GLY A 319 14.17 -8.09 -6.91
CA GLY A 319 14.68 -8.68 -8.13
C GLY A 319 14.61 -10.19 -8.17
N SER A 320 13.54 -10.74 -7.62
CA SER A 320 13.38 -12.19 -7.46
C SER A 320 12.94 -12.94 -8.72
N ASN A 321 12.84 -12.29 -9.88
CA ASN A 321 12.25 -12.87 -11.11
C ASN A 321 10.82 -13.39 -10.89
N THR A 322 10.03 -12.66 -10.11
CA THR A 322 8.61 -12.96 -9.87
C THR A 322 7.71 -11.91 -10.54
N THR A 323 6.40 -12.14 -10.52
CA THR A 323 5.41 -11.24 -11.11
C THR A 323 5.56 -9.80 -10.60
N LYS A 324 5.86 -8.86 -11.52
CA LYS A 324 6.17 -7.45 -11.26
C LYS A 324 7.47 -7.19 -10.48
N ASP A 325 8.32 -8.19 -10.32
CA ASP A 325 9.67 -8.06 -9.76
C ASP A 325 10.74 -8.74 -10.63
N PRO A 326 11.01 -8.18 -11.84
CA PRO A 326 12.06 -8.71 -12.71
C PRO A 326 13.42 -8.63 -12.01
N GLY A 327 14.30 -9.58 -12.28
CA GLY A 327 15.66 -9.60 -11.76
C GLY A 327 16.58 -8.51 -12.33
N PRO A 328 17.88 -8.55 -12.00
CA PRO A 328 18.53 -9.54 -11.13
C PRO A 328 18.24 -9.31 -9.65
N TRP A 329 18.53 -10.32 -8.83
CA TRP A 329 18.39 -10.27 -7.37
C TRP A 329 19.37 -9.29 -6.75
N GLU A 330 18.88 -8.46 -5.84
CA GLU A 330 19.63 -7.32 -5.27
C GLU A 330 20.09 -7.53 -3.82
N GLY A 331 19.64 -8.62 -3.17
CA GLY A 331 19.92 -8.89 -1.75
C GLY A 331 19.03 -8.12 -0.77
N GLU A 332 18.61 -6.92 -1.16
CA GLU A 332 17.80 -5.99 -0.36
C GLU A 332 16.75 -5.28 -1.23
N GLN A 333 15.95 -4.40 -0.61
CA GLN A 333 14.99 -3.59 -1.35
C GLN A 333 15.71 -2.59 -2.25
N ARG A 334 15.34 -2.54 -3.53
CA ARG A 334 15.98 -1.63 -4.50
C ARG A 334 15.82 -0.17 -4.10
N ASN A 335 16.96 0.52 -4.04
CA ASN A 335 17.08 1.96 -3.80
C ASN A 335 16.37 2.47 -2.52
N MET A 336 15.99 1.59 -1.60
CA MET A 336 15.33 1.95 -0.35
C MET A 336 16.37 2.02 0.77
N TRP A 337 16.40 3.16 1.48
CA TRP A 337 17.20 3.36 2.70
C TRP A 337 18.73 3.24 2.51
N LYS A 338 19.20 3.38 1.27
CA LYS A 338 20.61 3.25 0.86
C LYS A 338 20.99 4.30 -0.19
N PRO A 339 22.29 4.52 -0.47
CA PRO A 339 22.72 5.45 -1.51
C PRO A 339 22.15 5.03 -2.86
N THR A 340 21.70 5.99 -3.65
CA THR A 340 21.26 5.75 -5.02
C THR A 340 22.35 6.11 -6.01
N GLN A 341 22.15 5.76 -7.28
CA GLN A 341 23.07 6.16 -8.35
C GLN A 341 23.10 7.68 -8.58
N GLN A 342 22.06 8.40 -8.14
CA GLN A 342 22.12 9.86 -8.06
C GLN A 342 22.72 10.27 -6.71
N GLU A 343 23.87 10.94 -6.76
CA GLU A 343 24.52 11.45 -5.55
C GLU A 343 23.55 12.31 -4.74
N ALA A 344 23.61 12.12 -3.43
CA ALA A 344 22.83 12.85 -2.43
C ALA A 344 21.29 12.74 -2.61
N LEU A 345 20.81 11.75 -3.35
CA LEU A 345 19.40 11.39 -3.44
C LEU A 345 19.14 10.06 -2.74
N TRP A 346 18.08 10.02 -1.93
CA TRP A 346 17.70 8.87 -1.12
C TRP A 346 16.19 8.64 -1.16
N PHE A 347 15.74 7.41 -0.91
CA PHE A 347 14.32 7.09 -0.77
C PHE A 347 14.02 6.48 0.61
N HIS A 348 12.92 6.92 1.20
CA HIS A 348 12.40 6.38 2.45
C HIS A 348 10.91 6.07 2.33
N GLY A 349 10.48 4.96 2.92
CA GLY A 349 9.12 4.46 2.80
C GLY A 349 9.01 3.05 3.39
N GLY A 350 7.85 2.43 3.18
CA GLY A 350 7.48 1.17 3.81
C GLY A 350 6.38 1.37 4.84
N ASN A 351 6.09 0.32 5.61
CA ASN A 351 5.16 0.38 6.74
C ASN A 351 5.86 0.94 8.00
N LEU A 352 5.12 1.16 9.09
CA LEU A 352 5.65 1.77 10.32
C LEU A 352 6.80 0.95 10.93
N HIS A 353 6.74 -0.38 10.87
CA HIS A 353 7.86 -1.25 11.26
C HIS A 353 9.13 -0.98 10.43
N GLN A 354 9.03 -0.95 9.10
CA GLN A 354 10.16 -0.66 8.22
C GLN A 354 10.67 0.76 8.43
N SER A 355 9.79 1.75 8.52
CA SER A 355 10.20 3.12 8.83
C SER A 355 10.90 3.22 10.18
N ARG A 356 10.39 2.53 11.21
CA ARG A 356 10.99 2.50 12.56
C ARG A 356 12.42 1.96 12.52
N HIS A 357 12.63 0.88 11.77
CA HIS A 357 13.92 0.23 11.66
C HIS A 357 14.89 1.03 10.76
N TYR A 358 14.48 1.30 9.52
CA TYR A 358 15.37 1.83 8.49
C TYR A 358 15.57 3.34 8.53
N SER A 359 14.76 4.10 9.27
CA SER A 359 15.03 5.53 9.47
C SER A 359 16.35 5.76 10.22
N GLN A 360 16.70 4.88 11.16
CA GLN A 360 17.93 4.97 11.94
C GLN A 360 19.16 4.75 11.05
N TYR A 361 19.13 3.71 10.21
CA TYR A 361 20.21 3.43 9.27
C TYR A 361 20.34 4.52 8.22
N LEU A 362 19.23 5.03 7.68
CA LEU A 362 19.28 6.12 6.72
C LEU A 362 19.86 7.38 7.37
N ALA A 363 19.44 7.74 8.58
CA ALA A 363 19.94 8.92 9.28
C ALA A 363 21.46 8.89 9.54
N LEU A 364 22.05 7.71 9.75
CA LEU A 364 23.50 7.56 9.91
C LEU A 364 24.30 7.75 8.60
N GLN A 365 23.61 7.70 7.45
CA GLN A 365 24.22 7.82 6.13
C GLN A 365 24.10 9.23 5.51
N LEU A 366 23.21 10.07 6.03
CA LEU A 366 22.98 11.45 5.57
C LEU A 366 24.04 12.41 6.12
#